data_AF-A0A401PL40-F1
#
_entry.id   AF-A0A401PL40-F1
#
_cell.length_a   1.000
_cell.length_b   1.000
_cell.length_c   1.000
_cell.angle_alpha   90.00
_cell.angle_beta   90.00
_cell.angle_gamma   90.00
#
_symmetry.space_group_name_H-M   'P 1'
#
loop_
_entity.id
_entity.type
_entity.pdbx_description
1 polymer ?
#
loop_
_entity_poly.entity_id
_entity_poly.type
_entity_poly.pdbx_seq_one_letter_code
_entity_poly.pdbx_strand_id
1 'polypeptide(L)'
;MVTPEVVQELNPEHTLLLLSPEATQIEGYVRKYEEVHRTKGQAELKYRQELQQKAVQSFSNTAVELLKRFEESLELRQRQEYEEMRDMMEKGSLEVQGRQEKLKEEHRRRAKNLNLKLREAEQQRLRQEELERQRQAESRERVRRLNCIQEEVLHLNMQIEPYFKQKELVGLDLSGYSNRGNQLCSLVSGVIKLTSEGGVPHQEDILNAERALLQMRGLITEMHEKIAAAAAEKKRIKEEEEKALQKKQEVKAEPVKPVPQEKTNRKEGLQVKADSSTMQWYQQLQDMCDQCATSINDLNNSKDFKVKKIKMDLQKTATIPVGQISSIAGSHLREIFDKINNLLMGKQIPSAGKLVSISQHPQGQDFVCYKLAEKFVKQGEEEVASHHEAAFPIAVVASGIWESHPKVGDLFLAHLHRKCPYAVPFFPSWKDGLPMEEYQRLLGYRVLDNGVEQQDNFLKRISGMVRLYAAIMLLRWPYGSKQAEHPHGLNYAWRWLAQMLNMEPLADITATLLFDFLEVCGNALMKKYQNQFWKMILLIKNDYFCRIEAVTGTGQVGAVIRLRQFLEKCLKQKDIPLPKGYLHPAFWRS
;
A
#
# COMPACT_ATOMS: atom_id res chain seq x y z
N MET A 1 -13.99 62.75 51.41
CA MET A 1 -13.92 63.07 52.84
C MET A 1 -12.61 63.79 53.11
N VAL A 2 -12.67 65.10 53.33
CA VAL A 2 -11.64 65.90 54.00
C VAL A 2 -12.41 66.89 54.85
N THR A 3 -12.00 67.08 56.11
CA THR A 3 -12.64 67.99 57.05
C THR A 3 -12.26 69.45 56.76
N PRO A 4 -13.19 70.41 56.84
CA PRO A 4 -12.82 71.81 56.95
C PRO A 4 -12.26 72.04 58.37
N GLU A 5 -10.97 72.28 58.49
CA GLU A 5 -10.41 72.75 59.77
C GLU A 5 -10.92 74.16 60.05
N VAL A 6 -11.48 74.34 61.25
CA VAL A 6 -12.01 75.63 61.70
C VAL A 6 -10.83 76.54 62.07
N VAL A 7 -10.34 77.29 61.08
CA VAL A 7 -9.48 78.45 61.37
C VAL A 7 -10.35 79.47 62.10
N GLN A 8 -10.09 79.66 63.40
CA GLN A 8 -10.75 80.70 64.17
C GLN A 8 -10.41 82.07 63.57
N GLU A 9 -11.41 82.79 63.07
CA GLU A 9 -11.30 84.23 62.88
C GLU A 9 -11.20 84.88 64.26
N LEU A 10 -9.95 85.09 64.70
CA LEU A 10 -9.61 85.96 65.81
C LEU A 10 -10.03 87.37 65.42
N ASN A 11 -11.26 87.71 65.81
CA ASN A 11 -11.90 89.00 65.61
C ASN A 11 -10.96 90.10 66.17
N PRO A 12 -10.29 90.91 65.32
CA PRO A 12 -9.42 91.96 65.82
C PRO A 12 -10.32 93.04 66.39
N GLU A 13 -10.20 93.34 67.68
CA GLU A 13 -10.83 94.53 68.24
C GLU A 13 -10.38 95.73 67.39
N HIS A 14 -11.34 96.49 66.85
CA HIS A 14 -11.07 97.68 66.05
C HIS A 14 -10.57 98.83 66.93
N THR A 15 -9.39 98.62 67.52
CA THR A 15 -8.56 99.68 68.08
C THR A 15 -8.18 100.58 66.91
N LEU A 16 -8.89 101.70 66.77
CA LEU A 16 -8.54 102.78 65.85
C LEU A 16 -7.27 103.49 66.35
N LEU A 17 -6.16 102.76 66.31
CA LEU A 17 -4.82 103.33 66.31
C LEU A 17 -4.73 104.19 65.04
N LEU A 18 -4.98 105.48 65.21
CA LEU A 18 -4.60 106.51 64.25
C LEU A 18 -3.09 106.46 64.09
N LEU A 19 -2.65 105.65 63.12
CA LEU A 19 -1.28 105.63 62.62
C LEU A 19 -0.84 107.07 62.33
N SER A 20 0.45 107.36 62.56
CA SER A 20 0.99 108.67 62.16
C SER A 20 0.79 108.87 60.65
N PRO A 21 0.69 110.12 60.16
CA PRO A 21 0.55 110.39 58.73
C PRO A 21 1.61 109.66 57.88
N GLU A 22 2.83 109.57 58.39
CA GLU A 22 3.95 108.83 57.80
C GLU A 22 3.71 107.31 57.79
N ALA A 23 3.24 106.72 58.89
CA ALA A 23 2.95 105.28 58.96
C ALA A 23 1.78 104.89 58.03
N THR A 24 0.72 105.70 57.95
CA THR A 24 -0.37 105.53 56.98
C THR A 24 0.14 105.65 55.54
N GLN A 25 1.04 106.59 55.27
CA GLN A 25 1.65 106.77 53.96
C GLN A 25 2.54 105.58 53.57
N ILE A 26 3.34 105.05 54.50
CA ILE A 26 4.17 103.84 54.31
C ILE A 26 3.29 102.63 54.01
N GLU A 27 2.21 102.40 54.79
CA GLU A 27 1.29 101.29 54.52
C GLU A 27 0.61 101.44 53.13
N GLY A 28 0.27 102.67 52.74
CA GLY A 28 -0.23 102.99 51.41
C GLY A 28 0.76 102.69 50.27
N TYR A 29 2.07 102.79 50.52
CA TYR A 29 3.11 102.34 49.57
C TYR A 29 3.27 100.82 49.57
N VAL A 30 3.23 100.16 50.74
CA VAL A 30 3.31 98.69 50.86
C VAL A 30 2.15 98.02 50.10
N ARG A 31 0.90 98.43 50.36
CA ARG A 31 -0.28 97.88 49.67
C ARG A 31 -0.21 98.04 48.15
N LYS A 32 0.30 99.18 47.65
CA LYS A 32 0.55 99.39 46.20
C LYS A 32 1.65 98.48 45.66
N TYR A 33 2.72 98.25 46.42
CA TYR A 33 3.80 97.36 46.04
C TYR A 33 3.35 95.89 45.97
N GLU A 34 2.55 95.46 46.95
CA GLU A 34 1.88 94.15 46.95
C GLU A 34 0.93 93.98 45.76
N GLU A 35 0.13 95.00 45.44
CA GLU A 35 -0.80 94.96 44.30
C GLU A 35 -0.06 94.88 42.96
N VAL A 36 1.05 95.61 42.79
CA VAL A 36 1.94 95.51 41.63
C VAL A 36 2.58 94.12 41.51
N HIS A 37 2.96 93.48 42.62
CA HIS A 37 3.49 92.10 42.58
C HIS A 37 2.39 91.06 42.37
N ARG A 38 1.21 91.24 42.96
CA ARG A 38 0.03 90.37 42.76
C ARG A 38 -0.41 90.36 41.30
N THR A 39 -0.49 91.53 40.67
CA THR A 39 -0.83 91.66 39.24
C THR A 39 0.25 91.09 38.32
N LYS A 40 1.55 91.31 38.61
CA LYS A 40 2.66 90.65 37.89
C LYS A 40 2.60 89.12 38.00
N GLY A 41 2.42 88.58 39.21
CA GLY A 41 2.31 87.13 39.44
C GLY A 41 1.10 86.51 38.73
N GLN A 42 -0.04 87.19 38.70
CA GLN A 42 -1.21 86.77 37.93
C GLN A 42 -0.97 86.82 36.42
N ALA A 43 -0.28 87.83 35.91
CA ALA A 43 0.08 87.94 34.49
C ALA A 43 1.04 86.82 34.06
N GLU A 44 2.07 86.53 34.87
CA GLU A 44 3.01 85.45 34.56
C GLU A 44 2.36 84.06 34.70
N LEU A 45 1.46 83.86 35.67
CA LEU A 45 0.67 82.63 35.78
C LEU A 45 -0.19 82.39 34.54
N LYS A 46 -0.89 83.42 34.04
CA LYS A 46 -1.65 83.34 32.78
C LYS A 46 -0.76 83.01 31.59
N TYR A 47 0.39 83.67 31.47
CA TYR A 47 1.35 83.41 30.39
C TYR A 47 1.87 81.96 30.41
N ARG A 48 2.19 81.42 31.59
CA ARG A 48 2.58 80.01 31.77
C ARG A 48 1.43 79.06 31.41
N GLN A 49 0.19 79.38 31.79
CA GLN A 49 -1.01 78.60 31.42
C GLN A 49 -1.25 78.59 29.90
N GLU A 50 -1.13 79.73 29.22
CA GLU A 50 -1.24 79.80 27.76
C GLU A 50 -0.17 78.97 27.03
N LEU A 51 1.09 79.02 27.50
CA LEU A 51 2.17 78.19 26.96
C LEU A 51 1.87 76.70 27.16
N GLN A 52 1.41 76.30 28.34
CA GLN A 52 1.02 74.91 28.62
C GLN A 52 -0.16 74.46 27.75
N GLN A 53 -1.17 75.31 27.55
CA GLN A 53 -2.32 75.00 26.69
C GLN A 53 -1.90 74.83 25.22
N LYS A 54 -1.04 75.72 24.70
CA LYS A 54 -0.47 75.62 23.34
C LYS A 54 0.35 74.33 23.17
N ALA A 55 1.15 73.96 24.17
CA ALA A 55 1.91 72.70 24.16
C ALA A 55 0.99 71.46 24.17
N VAL A 56 0.00 71.41 25.06
CA VAL A 56 -0.98 70.31 25.13
C VAL A 56 -1.77 70.17 23.82
N GLN A 57 -2.18 71.29 23.20
CA GLN A 57 -2.87 71.27 21.92
C GLN A 57 -1.97 70.74 20.79
N SER A 58 -0.67 71.11 20.77
CA SER A 58 0.30 70.57 19.81
C SER A 58 0.51 69.06 19.96
N PHE A 59 0.67 68.56 21.18
CA PHE A 59 0.76 67.13 21.46
C PHE A 59 -0.52 66.38 21.08
N SER A 60 -1.70 66.94 21.38
CA SER A 60 -3.00 66.36 21.01
C SER A 60 -3.13 66.22 19.49
N ASN A 61 -2.81 67.27 18.73
CA ASN A 61 -2.87 67.24 17.27
C ASN A 61 -1.94 66.16 16.69
N THR A 62 -0.72 66.07 17.21
CA THR A 62 0.27 65.06 16.78
C THR A 62 -0.19 63.64 17.10
N ALA A 63 -0.80 63.42 18.27
CA ALA A 63 -1.35 62.11 18.65
C ALA A 63 -2.51 61.68 17.75
N VAL A 64 -3.43 62.60 17.41
CA VAL A 64 -4.54 62.34 16.47
C VAL A 64 -4.01 62.01 15.07
N GLU A 65 -2.99 62.71 14.58
CA GLU A 65 -2.41 62.41 13.26
C GLU A 65 -1.70 61.05 13.24
N LEU A 66 -0.99 60.68 14.30
CA LEU A 66 -0.35 59.36 14.42
C LEU A 66 -1.38 58.22 14.49
N LEU A 67 -2.49 58.41 15.21
CA LEU A 67 -3.60 57.45 15.24
C LEU A 67 -4.23 57.27 13.85
N LYS A 68 -4.54 58.36 13.14
CA LYS A 68 -5.10 58.31 11.78
C LYS A 68 -4.20 57.57 10.79
N ARG A 69 -2.89 57.83 10.83
CA ARG A 69 -1.89 57.11 10.00
C ARG A 69 -1.79 55.62 10.35
N PHE A 70 -2.02 55.25 11.61
CA PHE A 70 -2.06 53.85 12.04
C PHE A 70 -3.32 53.13 11.56
N GLU A 71 -4.49 53.78 11.65
CA GLU A 71 -5.76 53.29 11.12
C GLU A 71 -5.70 53.09 9.60
N GLU A 72 -5.19 54.08 8.86
CA GLU A 72 -4.96 53.98 7.40
C GLU A 72 -4.02 52.82 7.03
N SER A 73 -2.97 52.57 7.82
CA SER A 73 -2.05 51.44 7.62
C SER A 73 -2.71 50.08 7.92
N LEU A 74 -3.62 50.03 8.88
CA LEU A 74 -4.36 48.83 9.26
C LEU A 74 -5.43 48.48 8.20
N GLU A 75 -6.17 49.47 7.69
CA GLU A 75 -7.08 49.29 6.56
C GLU A 75 -6.34 48.82 5.30
N LEU A 76 -5.20 49.43 4.95
CA LEU A 76 -4.42 49.05 3.78
C LEU A 76 -4.00 47.58 3.85
N ARG A 77 -3.57 47.11 5.03
CA ARG A 77 -3.19 45.72 5.26
C ARG A 77 -4.37 44.76 5.11
N GLN A 78 -5.54 45.09 5.69
CA GLN A 78 -6.74 44.26 5.54
C GLN A 78 -7.19 44.14 4.07
N ARG A 79 -7.05 45.21 3.28
CA ARG A 79 -7.33 45.18 1.84
C ARG A 79 -6.34 44.27 1.10
N GLN A 80 -5.05 44.36 1.40
CA GLN A 80 -4.01 43.48 0.84
C GLN A 80 -4.26 42.00 1.20
N GLU A 81 -4.54 41.69 2.47
CA GLU A 81 -4.88 40.34 2.94
C GLU A 81 -6.13 39.78 2.23
N TYR A 82 -7.12 40.62 1.93
CA TYR A 82 -8.33 40.23 1.19
C TYR A 82 -8.09 40.04 -0.31
N GLU A 83 -7.21 40.84 -0.93
CA GLU A 83 -6.80 40.68 -2.32
C GLU A 83 -5.96 39.41 -2.50
N GLU A 84 -4.96 39.16 -1.64
CA GLU A 84 -4.17 37.91 -1.64
C GLU A 84 -5.06 36.66 -1.46
N MET A 85 -6.06 36.73 -0.57
CA MET A 85 -7.02 35.65 -0.35
C MET A 85 -7.89 35.38 -1.59
N ARG A 86 -8.34 36.43 -2.29
CA ARG A 86 -9.09 36.30 -3.55
C ARG A 86 -8.23 35.66 -4.64
N ASP A 87 -7.01 36.17 -4.83
CA ASP A 87 -6.03 35.66 -5.78
C ASP A 87 -5.73 34.16 -5.54
N MET A 88 -5.64 33.77 -4.26
CA MET A 88 -5.44 32.37 -3.87
C MET A 88 -6.63 31.49 -4.22
N MET A 89 -7.87 31.96 -3.99
CA MET A 89 -9.08 31.22 -4.37
C MET A 89 -9.25 31.10 -5.88
N GLU A 90 -8.94 32.14 -6.65
CA GLU A 90 -9.03 32.11 -8.12
C GLU A 90 -8.00 31.13 -8.71
N LYS A 91 -6.74 31.20 -8.27
CA LYS A 91 -5.68 30.25 -8.66
C LYS A 91 -6.04 28.82 -8.26
N GLY A 92 -6.59 28.61 -7.07
CA GLY A 92 -7.09 27.32 -6.61
C GLY A 92 -8.24 26.78 -7.47
N SER A 93 -9.18 27.64 -7.88
CA SER A 93 -10.28 27.27 -8.78
C SER A 93 -9.79 26.83 -10.16
N LEU A 94 -8.87 27.61 -10.76
CA LEU A 94 -8.24 27.29 -12.05
C LEU A 94 -7.44 25.99 -11.98
N GLU A 95 -6.71 25.74 -10.89
CA GLU A 95 -6.04 24.46 -10.67
C GLU A 95 -7.01 23.28 -10.55
N VAL A 96 -8.11 23.43 -9.82
CA VAL A 96 -9.13 22.38 -9.66
C VAL A 96 -9.80 22.08 -11.01
N GLN A 97 -10.15 23.10 -11.79
CA GLN A 97 -10.69 22.92 -13.13
C GLN A 97 -9.68 22.22 -14.06
N GLY A 98 -8.43 22.67 -14.10
CA GLY A 98 -7.38 22.05 -14.91
C GLY A 98 -7.06 20.61 -14.52
N ARG A 99 -7.18 20.24 -13.23
CA ARG A 99 -7.11 18.86 -12.76
C ARG A 99 -8.33 18.04 -13.22
N GLN A 100 -9.54 18.60 -13.13
CA GLN A 100 -10.77 17.93 -13.57
C GLN A 100 -10.79 17.68 -15.09
N GLU A 101 -10.27 18.62 -15.90
CA GLU A 101 -10.16 18.46 -17.35
C GLU A 101 -9.15 17.38 -17.75
N LYS A 102 -7.98 17.34 -17.08
CA LYS A 102 -7.00 16.25 -17.26
C LYS A 102 -7.62 14.88 -16.93
N LEU A 103 -8.36 14.75 -15.83
CA LEU A 103 -9.08 13.53 -15.48
C LEU A 103 -10.13 13.15 -16.53
N LYS A 104 -10.96 14.10 -17.00
CA LYS A 104 -11.94 13.87 -18.09
C LYS A 104 -11.26 13.35 -19.36
N GLU A 105 -10.09 13.88 -19.70
CA GLU A 105 -9.33 13.45 -20.88
C GLU A 105 -8.69 12.06 -20.68
N GLU A 106 -8.15 11.77 -19.50
CA GLU A 106 -7.70 10.41 -19.16
C GLU A 106 -8.84 9.38 -19.22
N HIS A 107 -10.03 9.70 -18.68
CA HIS A 107 -11.19 8.82 -18.78
C HIS A 107 -11.58 8.57 -20.25
N ARG A 108 -11.55 9.59 -21.12
CA ARG A 108 -11.78 9.42 -22.56
C ARG A 108 -10.72 8.53 -23.23
N ARG A 109 -9.44 8.66 -22.86
CA ARG A 109 -8.35 7.80 -23.38
C ARG A 109 -8.49 6.35 -22.90
N ARG A 110 -8.76 6.13 -21.61
CA ARG A 110 -9.00 4.81 -21.02
C ARG A 110 -10.20 4.12 -21.69
N ALA A 111 -11.30 4.86 -21.94
CA ALA A 111 -12.48 4.36 -22.65
C ALA A 111 -12.19 3.98 -24.11
N LYS A 112 -11.41 4.80 -24.85
CA LYS A 112 -10.97 4.45 -26.22
C LYS A 112 -10.15 3.16 -26.23
N ASN A 113 -9.17 3.04 -25.34
CA ASN A 113 -8.30 1.86 -25.24
C ASN A 113 -9.08 0.59 -24.85
N LEU A 114 -10.09 0.69 -23.98
CA LEU A 114 -10.95 -0.44 -23.62
C LEU A 114 -11.80 -0.91 -24.80
N ASN A 115 -12.38 0.01 -25.58
CA ASN A 115 -13.15 -0.32 -26.78
C ASN A 115 -12.28 -0.94 -27.89
N LEU A 116 -11.01 -0.53 -28.03
CA LEU A 116 -10.07 -1.17 -28.94
C LEU A 116 -9.79 -2.62 -28.53
N LYS A 117 -9.45 -2.86 -27.26
CA LYS A 117 -9.23 -4.21 -26.73
C LYS A 117 -10.46 -5.12 -26.84
N LEU A 118 -11.66 -4.57 -26.68
CA LEU A 118 -12.90 -5.33 -26.87
C LEU A 118 -13.05 -5.82 -28.32
N ARG A 119 -12.82 -4.94 -29.30
CA ARG A 119 -12.85 -5.29 -30.73
C ARG A 119 -11.76 -6.28 -31.11
N GLU A 120 -10.56 -6.14 -30.56
CA GLU A 120 -9.46 -7.10 -30.75
C GLU A 120 -9.82 -8.49 -30.22
N ALA A 121 -10.45 -8.57 -29.04
CA ALA A 121 -10.93 -9.82 -28.46
C ALA A 121 -12.09 -10.44 -29.27
N GLU A 122 -13.05 -9.64 -29.76
CA GLU A 122 -14.10 -10.11 -30.67
C GLU A 122 -13.53 -10.66 -31.98
N GLN A 123 -12.56 -9.97 -32.59
CA GLN A 123 -11.86 -10.45 -33.79
C GLN A 123 -11.00 -11.70 -33.54
N GLN A 124 -10.47 -11.89 -32.32
CA GLN A 124 -9.80 -13.14 -31.95
C GLN A 124 -10.80 -14.28 -31.80
N ARG A 125 -11.95 -14.05 -31.12
CA ARG A 125 -13.00 -15.05 -30.93
C ARG A 125 -13.60 -15.50 -32.26
N LEU A 126 -13.91 -14.56 -33.18
CA LEU A 126 -14.42 -14.89 -34.51
C LEU A 126 -13.42 -15.75 -35.33
N ARG A 127 -12.12 -15.46 -35.26
CA ARG A 127 -11.09 -16.29 -35.91
C ARG A 127 -10.95 -17.68 -35.27
N GLN A 128 -11.14 -17.80 -33.96
CA GLN A 128 -11.20 -19.10 -33.28
C GLN A 128 -12.44 -19.90 -33.70
N GLU A 129 -13.62 -19.28 -33.70
CA GLU A 129 -14.88 -19.88 -34.19
C GLU A 129 -14.76 -20.35 -35.65
N GLU A 130 -14.08 -19.58 -36.52
CA GLU A 130 -13.84 -19.95 -37.92
C GLU A 130 -12.85 -21.12 -38.05
N LEU A 131 -11.72 -21.10 -37.35
CA LEU A 131 -10.76 -22.21 -37.32
C LEU A 131 -11.34 -23.49 -36.70
N GLU A 132 -12.31 -23.38 -35.79
CA GLU A 132 -13.07 -24.53 -35.28
C GLU A 132 -14.07 -25.06 -36.31
N ARG A 133 -14.79 -24.19 -37.03
CA ARG A 133 -15.64 -24.60 -38.15
C ARG A 133 -14.84 -25.30 -39.25
N GLN A 134 -13.65 -24.81 -39.60
CA GLN A 134 -12.76 -25.44 -40.57
C GLN A 134 -12.30 -26.83 -40.09
N ARG A 135 -11.77 -26.94 -38.87
CA ARG A 135 -11.37 -28.24 -38.28
C ARG A 135 -12.54 -29.23 -38.17
N GLN A 136 -13.75 -28.76 -37.85
CA GLN A 136 -14.96 -29.59 -37.87
C GLN A 136 -15.37 -30.01 -39.29
N ALA A 137 -15.22 -29.14 -40.29
CA ALA A 137 -15.54 -29.46 -41.68
C ALA A 137 -14.59 -30.53 -42.23
N GLU A 138 -13.27 -30.36 -42.01
CA GLU A 138 -12.27 -31.39 -42.32
C GLU A 138 -12.59 -32.72 -41.62
N SER A 139 -12.84 -32.69 -40.31
CA SER A 139 -13.17 -33.90 -39.54
C SER A 139 -14.38 -34.64 -40.11
N ARG A 140 -15.44 -33.91 -40.53
CA ARG A 140 -16.63 -34.51 -41.18
C ARG A 140 -16.30 -35.09 -42.54
N GLU A 141 -15.42 -34.46 -43.32
CA GLU A 141 -14.97 -35.00 -44.60
C GLU A 141 -14.13 -36.27 -44.43
N ARG A 142 -13.24 -36.30 -43.44
CA ARG A 142 -12.42 -37.47 -43.10
C ARG A 142 -13.28 -38.67 -42.70
N VAL A 143 -14.33 -38.48 -41.89
CA VAL A 143 -15.33 -39.54 -41.58
C VAL A 143 -16.05 -40.02 -42.85
N ARG A 144 -16.48 -39.11 -43.75
CA ARG A 144 -17.10 -39.51 -45.02
C ARG A 144 -16.18 -40.38 -45.87
N ARG A 145 -14.90 -40.00 -46.02
CA ARG A 145 -13.91 -40.79 -46.78
C ARG A 145 -13.72 -42.18 -46.18
N LEU A 146 -13.60 -42.29 -44.85
CA LEU A 146 -13.52 -43.59 -44.16
C LEU A 146 -14.76 -44.45 -44.42
N ASN A 147 -15.96 -43.89 -44.35
CA ASN A 147 -17.20 -44.63 -44.63
C ASN A 147 -17.27 -45.14 -46.08
N CYS A 148 -16.90 -44.34 -47.07
CA CYS A 148 -16.83 -44.79 -48.46
C CYS A 148 -15.80 -45.92 -48.65
N ILE A 149 -14.66 -45.85 -47.96
CA ILE A 149 -13.66 -46.94 -47.94
C ILE A 149 -14.26 -48.21 -47.30
N GLN A 150 -15.05 -48.10 -46.24
CA GLN A 150 -15.74 -49.24 -45.63
C GLN A 150 -16.77 -49.86 -46.58
N GLU A 151 -17.58 -49.04 -47.25
CA GLU A 151 -18.57 -49.48 -48.25
C GLU A 151 -17.88 -50.24 -49.40
N GLU A 152 -16.78 -49.71 -49.93
CA GLU A 152 -15.97 -50.39 -50.94
C GLU A 152 -15.39 -51.73 -50.44
N VAL A 153 -14.76 -51.74 -49.25
CA VAL A 153 -14.15 -52.96 -48.70
C VAL A 153 -15.20 -54.03 -48.40
N LEU A 154 -16.40 -53.66 -47.96
CA LEU A 154 -17.51 -54.59 -47.76
C LEU A 154 -18.07 -55.12 -49.09
N HIS A 155 -18.30 -54.25 -50.08
CA HIS A 155 -18.75 -54.67 -51.42
C HIS A 155 -17.75 -55.60 -52.11
N LEU A 156 -16.46 -55.35 -51.93
CA LEU A 156 -15.37 -56.21 -52.38
C LEU A 156 -15.40 -57.57 -51.65
N ASN A 157 -15.58 -57.60 -50.32
CA ASN A 157 -15.71 -58.86 -49.57
C ASN A 157 -16.92 -59.69 -50.03
N MET A 158 -18.04 -59.04 -50.34
CA MET A 158 -19.25 -59.70 -50.86
C MET A 158 -19.02 -60.39 -52.21
N GLN A 159 -18.03 -59.98 -53.02
CA GLN A 159 -17.68 -60.69 -54.27
C GLN A 159 -16.98 -62.03 -54.01
N ILE A 160 -16.53 -62.31 -52.79
CA ILE A 160 -15.93 -63.59 -52.40
C ILE A 160 -17.02 -64.63 -52.07
N GLU A 161 -18.20 -64.20 -51.57
CA GLU A 161 -19.27 -65.10 -51.12
C GLU A 161 -19.91 -65.99 -52.22
N PRO A 162 -20.18 -65.52 -53.46
CA PRO A 162 -20.78 -66.34 -54.51
C PRO A 162 -19.98 -67.61 -54.84
N TYR A 163 -18.65 -67.55 -54.74
CA TYR A 163 -17.77 -68.66 -55.04
C TYR A 163 -17.92 -69.84 -54.05
N PHE A 164 -18.41 -69.60 -52.82
CA PHE A 164 -18.78 -70.69 -51.90
C PHE A 164 -19.99 -71.50 -52.36
N LYS A 165 -20.87 -70.92 -53.19
CA LYS A 165 -22.05 -71.62 -53.74
C LYS A 165 -21.72 -72.46 -54.99
N GLN A 166 -20.55 -72.26 -55.62
CA GLN A 166 -20.05 -73.08 -56.74
C GLN A 166 -19.00 -74.12 -56.30
N LYS A 167 -19.10 -74.59 -55.05
CA LYS A 167 -18.13 -75.50 -54.39
C LYS A 167 -17.82 -76.77 -55.20
N GLU A 168 -18.75 -77.22 -56.03
CA GLU A 168 -18.67 -78.47 -56.80
C GLU A 168 -17.95 -78.33 -58.16
N LEU A 169 -17.82 -77.13 -58.74
CA LEU A 169 -17.21 -76.97 -60.07
C LEU A 169 -15.69 -76.78 -60.06
N VAL A 170 -15.11 -76.09 -59.07
CA VAL A 170 -13.70 -75.64 -59.13
C VAL A 170 -12.75 -76.54 -58.33
N GLY A 171 -13.14 -76.99 -57.13
CA GLY A 171 -12.32 -77.88 -56.29
C GLY A 171 -11.16 -77.20 -55.54
N LEU A 172 -11.13 -75.87 -55.49
CA LEU A 172 -10.20 -75.09 -54.64
C LEU A 172 -10.79 -74.86 -53.24
N ASP A 173 -9.92 -74.81 -52.23
CA ASP A 173 -10.26 -74.17 -50.96
C ASP A 173 -10.02 -72.65 -51.03
N LEU A 174 -11.11 -71.88 -50.97
CA LEU A 174 -11.10 -70.41 -50.94
C LEU A 174 -11.26 -69.84 -49.51
N SER A 175 -11.27 -70.68 -48.47
CA SER A 175 -11.44 -70.27 -47.08
C SER A 175 -10.42 -69.22 -46.63
N GLY A 176 -9.15 -69.35 -47.04
CA GLY A 176 -8.08 -68.39 -46.75
C GLY A 176 -8.35 -67.00 -47.31
N TYR A 177 -8.97 -66.89 -48.49
CA TYR A 177 -9.33 -65.61 -49.11
C TYR A 177 -10.45 -64.91 -48.35
N SER A 178 -11.52 -65.65 -47.98
CA SER A 178 -12.59 -65.10 -47.14
C SER A 178 -12.09 -64.69 -45.75
N ASN A 179 -11.27 -65.52 -45.10
CA ASN A 179 -10.68 -65.20 -43.80
C ASN A 179 -9.81 -63.93 -43.86
N ARG A 180 -9.03 -63.73 -44.94
CA ARG A 180 -8.23 -62.50 -45.10
C ARG A 180 -9.09 -61.29 -45.45
N GLY A 181 -10.14 -61.44 -46.26
CA GLY A 181 -11.11 -60.39 -46.55
C GLY A 181 -11.82 -59.89 -45.29
N ASN A 182 -12.34 -60.82 -44.48
CA ASN A 182 -12.97 -60.53 -43.20
C ASN A 182 -12.03 -59.81 -42.21
N GLN A 183 -10.73 -60.15 -42.18
CA GLN A 183 -9.72 -59.39 -41.41
C GLN A 183 -9.60 -57.94 -41.89
N LEU A 184 -9.57 -57.71 -43.21
CA LEU A 184 -9.48 -56.35 -43.78
C LEU A 184 -10.74 -55.53 -43.50
N CYS A 185 -11.93 -56.12 -43.61
CA CYS A 185 -13.18 -55.51 -43.17
C CYS A 185 -13.14 -55.13 -41.68
N SER A 186 -12.68 -56.05 -40.82
CA SER A 186 -12.59 -55.81 -39.38
C SER A 186 -11.60 -54.70 -39.02
N LEU A 187 -10.49 -54.55 -39.76
CA LEU A 187 -9.53 -53.47 -39.55
C LEU A 187 -10.14 -52.10 -39.89
N VAL A 188 -10.80 -51.97 -41.04
CA VAL A 188 -11.44 -50.71 -41.45
C VAL A 188 -12.59 -50.34 -40.51
N SER A 189 -13.44 -51.31 -40.14
CA SER A 189 -14.51 -51.09 -39.16
C SER A 189 -13.98 -50.75 -37.75
N GLY A 190 -12.81 -51.29 -37.37
CA GLY A 190 -12.15 -50.95 -36.10
C GLY A 190 -11.69 -49.49 -36.05
N VAL A 191 -11.05 -49.00 -37.13
CA VAL A 191 -10.69 -47.58 -37.28
C VAL A 191 -11.92 -46.68 -37.17
N ILE A 192 -13.01 -47.01 -37.87
CA ILE A 192 -14.23 -46.19 -37.86
C ILE A 192 -14.90 -46.21 -36.48
N LYS A 193 -14.93 -47.35 -35.79
CA LYS A 193 -15.44 -47.47 -34.42
C LYS A 193 -14.73 -46.51 -33.46
N LEU A 194 -13.40 -46.40 -33.54
CA LEU A 194 -12.61 -45.46 -32.73
C LEU A 194 -12.97 -43.99 -33.02
N THR A 195 -13.30 -43.64 -34.28
CA THR A 195 -13.78 -42.29 -34.60
C THR A 195 -15.20 -42.04 -34.07
N SER A 196 -16.06 -43.06 -34.05
CA SER A 196 -17.43 -42.94 -33.53
C SER A 196 -17.51 -42.75 -32.01
N GLU A 197 -16.49 -43.21 -31.28
CA GLU A 197 -16.41 -43.10 -29.80
C GLU A 197 -15.85 -41.75 -29.32
N GLY A 198 -15.76 -40.75 -30.20
CA GLY A 198 -15.34 -39.38 -29.89
C GLY A 198 -13.95 -39.00 -30.40
N GLY A 199 -13.23 -39.92 -31.04
CA GLY A 199 -11.93 -39.65 -31.67
C GLY A 199 -12.07 -38.82 -32.96
N VAL A 200 -11.29 -37.74 -33.08
CA VAL A 200 -11.14 -37.04 -34.37
C VAL A 200 -10.29 -37.91 -35.30
N PRO A 201 -10.73 -38.22 -36.53
CA PRO A 201 -9.92 -38.97 -37.50
C PRO A 201 -8.66 -38.21 -37.90
N HIS A 202 -7.51 -38.84 -37.71
CA HIS A 202 -6.21 -38.37 -38.16
C HIS A 202 -5.97 -38.78 -39.62
N GLN A 203 -4.99 -38.14 -40.27
CA GLN A 203 -4.65 -38.51 -41.65
C GLN A 203 -4.11 -39.95 -41.75
N GLU A 204 -3.48 -40.44 -40.68
CA GLU A 204 -2.96 -41.81 -40.58
C GLU A 204 -4.08 -42.87 -40.55
N ASP A 205 -5.23 -42.58 -39.94
CA ASP A 205 -6.41 -43.45 -39.94
C ASP A 205 -6.91 -43.71 -41.38
N ILE A 206 -6.96 -42.64 -42.19
CA ILE A 206 -7.34 -42.71 -43.61
C ILE A 206 -6.30 -43.52 -44.39
N LEU A 207 -5.00 -43.22 -44.24
CA LEU A 207 -3.94 -43.94 -44.95
C LEU A 207 -3.91 -45.43 -44.60
N ASN A 208 -4.28 -45.81 -43.37
CA ASN A 208 -4.41 -47.20 -42.96
C ASN A 208 -5.65 -47.88 -43.57
N ALA A 209 -6.78 -47.17 -43.67
CA ALA A 209 -7.98 -47.66 -44.33
C ALA A 209 -7.79 -47.79 -45.86
N GLU A 210 -7.17 -46.80 -46.52
CA GLU A 210 -6.78 -46.85 -47.94
C GLU A 210 -5.82 -48.01 -48.23
N ARG A 211 -4.85 -48.27 -47.34
CA ARG A 211 -3.95 -49.43 -47.43
C ARG A 211 -4.70 -50.75 -47.30
N ALA A 212 -5.71 -50.83 -46.42
CA ALA A 212 -6.55 -52.02 -46.30
C ALA A 212 -7.43 -52.25 -47.53
N LEU A 213 -7.98 -51.18 -48.13
CA LEU A 213 -8.69 -51.23 -49.42
C LEU A 213 -7.79 -51.67 -50.57
N LEU A 214 -6.55 -51.17 -50.64
CA LEU A 214 -5.59 -51.61 -51.65
C LEU A 214 -5.23 -53.10 -51.48
N GLN A 215 -5.03 -53.56 -50.23
CA GLN A 215 -4.85 -54.98 -49.96
C GLN A 215 -6.08 -55.82 -50.30
N MET A 216 -7.30 -55.31 -50.11
CA MET A 216 -8.54 -56.00 -50.46
C MET A 216 -8.73 -56.13 -51.97
N ARG A 217 -8.48 -55.04 -52.72
CA ARG A 217 -8.46 -55.06 -54.19
C ARG A 217 -7.42 -56.06 -54.71
N GLY A 218 -6.19 -56.03 -54.18
CA GLY A 218 -5.13 -56.97 -54.53
C GLY A 218 -5.48 -58.43 -54.21
N LEU A 219 -6.05 -58.70 -53.03
CA LEU A 219 -6.53 -60.02 -52.61
C LEU A 219 -7.59 -60.59 -53.57
N ILE A 220 -8.46 -59.73 -54.11
CA ILE A 220 -9.50 -60.11 -55.07
C ILE A 220 -8.94 -60.26 -56.49
N THR A 221 -7.93 -59.49 -56.88
CA THR A 221 -7.15 -59.75 -58.11
C THR A 221 -6.45 -61.11 -58.00
N GLU A 222 -5.70 -61.38 -56.92
CA GLU A 222 -5.08 -62.69 -56.67
C GLU A 222 -6.10 -63.84 -56.64
N MET A 223 -7.30 -63.61 -56.08
CA MET A 223 -8.36 -64.61 -56.05
C MET A 223 -8.87 -64.91 -57.46
N HIS A 224 -9.19 -63.89 -58.25
CA HIS A 224 -9.63 -64.06 -59.63
C HIS A 224 -8.50 -64.63 -60.51
N GLU A 225 -7.26 -64.24 -60.30
CA GLU A 225 -6.08 -64.83 -60.94
C GLU A 225 -5.90 -66.29 -60.54
N LYS A 226 -6.13 -66.69 -59.28
CA LYS A 226 -6.10 -68.11 -58.88
C LYS A 226 -7.32 -68.91 -59.35
N ILE A 227 -8.49 -68.30 -59.51
CA ILE A 227 -9.67 -68.96 -60.09
C ILE A 227 -9.47 -69.13 -61.61
N ALA A 228 -8.98 -68.10 -62.30
CA ALA A 228 -8.62 -68.15 -63.71
C ALA A 228 -7.44 -69.11 -63.96
N ALA A 229 -6.42 -69.07 -63.11
CA ALA A 229 -5.30 -70.00 -63.14
C ALA A 229 -5.78 -71.41 -62.81
N ALA A 230 -6.67 -71.67 -61.85
CA ALA A 230 -7.18 -73.01 -61.58
C ALA A 230 -8.19 -73.52 -62.64
N ALA A 231 -8.88 -72.63 -63.35
CA ALA A 231 -9.60 -72.99 -64.57
C ALA A 231 -8.63 -73.31 -65.71
N ALA A 232 -7.55 -72.54 -65.84
CA ALA A 232 -6.42 -72.80 -66.72
C ALA A 232 -5.55 -73.96 -66.26
N GLU A 233 -5.66 -74.44 -65.02
CA GLU A 233 -5.00 -75.61 -64.42
C GLU A 233 -5.95 -76.81 -64.39
N LYS A 234 -7.26 -76.63 -64.59
CA LYS A 234 -8.13 -77.69 -65.16
C LYS A 234 -7.98 -77.83 -66.67
N LYS A 235 -7.29 -76.88 -67.33
CA LYS A 235 -6.71 -77.05 -68.66
C LYS A 235 -5.27 -77.54 -68.61
N ARG A 236 -4.42 -77.06 -67.69
CA ARG A 236 -3.02 -77.47 -67.53
C ARG A 236 -2.79 -78.70 -66.64
N ILE A 237 -3.79 -79.25 -65.95
CA ILE A 237 -3.78 -80.67 -65.54
C ILE A 237 -4.31 -81.57 -66.70
N LYS A 238 -4.66 -80.98 -67.85
CA LYS A 238 -4.83 -81.67 -69.15
C LYS A 238 -3.74 -81.35 -70.18
N GLU A 239 -2.93 -80.32 -69.96
CA GLU A 239 -1.90 -79.80 -70.90
C GLU A 239 -0.49 -79.77 -70.26
N GLU A 240 -0.39 -79.92 -68.94
CA GLU A 240 0.83 -79.92 -68.11
C GLU A 240 0.82 -81.03 -67.02
N GLU A 241 0.32 -82.22 -67.36
CA GLU A 241 1.13 -83.41 -67.02
C GLU A 241 2.54 -83.27 -67.64
N GLU A 242 2.65 -82.49 -68.74
CA GLU A 242 3.89 -81.88 -69.21
C GLU A 242 4.40 -80.70 -68.32
N LYS A 243 5.52 -80.87 -67.60
CA LYS A 243 6.41 -79.77 -67.12
C LYS A 243 6.00 -78.92 -65.88
N ALA A 244 5.78 -79.59 -64.75
CA ALA A 244 6.72 -79.57 -63.61
C ALA A 244 7.62 -78.32 -63.28
N LEU A 245 7.57 -77.90 -61.98
CA LEU A 245 8.70 -77.54 -61.05
C LEU A 245 9.30 -76.09 -60.88
N GLN A 246 9.34 -75.60 -59.60
CA GLN A 246 10.31 -74.65 -58.91
C GLN A 246 10.23 -73.08 -59.07
N LYS A 247 10.92 -72.15 -58.33
CA LYS A 247 11.07 -71.69 -56.86
C LYS A 247 12.04 -70.42 -56.73
N LYS A 248 12.28 -69.63 -55.64
CA LYS A 248 11.49 -68.85 -54.60
C LYS A 248 12.38 -67.98 -53.58
N GLN A 249 11.93 -66.80 -53.02
CA GLN A 249 12.39 -66.01 -51.79
C GLN A 249 13.71 -65.11 -51.83
N GLU A 250 14.15 -64.13 -50.97
CA GLU A 250 13.70 -63.03 -49.97
C GLU A 250 14.97 -62.28 -49.33
N VAL A 251 15.09 -61.24 -48.43
CA VAL A 251 14.50 -59.89 -48.04
C VAL A 251 15.33 -59.14 -46.88
N LYS A 252 15.24 -57.78 -46.64
CA LYS A 252 15.45 -56.89 -45.38
C LYS A 252 16.41 -55.62 -45.39
N ALA A 253 16.50 -54.79 -44.29
CA ALA A 253 17.18 -53.44 -44.13
C ALA A 253 17.46 -52.93 -42.64
N GLU A 254 17.96 -51.67 -42.34
CA GLU A 254 17.74 -50.72 -41.14
C GLU A 254 18.91 -49.71 -40.64
N PRO A 255 18.67 -48.47 -40.03
CA PRO A 255 19.69 -47.40 -39.62
C PRO A 255 19.53 -46.57 -38.25
N VAL A 256 20.50 -45.69 -37.74
CA VAL A 256 20.40 -44.93 -36.40
C VAL A 256 21.29 -43.64 -35.98
N LYS A 257 20.67 -42.51 -35.48
CA LYS A 257 20.77 -41.54 -34.25
C LYS A 257 21.83 -40.31 -33.92
N PRO A 258 22.15 -39.75 -32.67
CA PRO A 258 22.03 -38.25 -32.26
C PRO A 258 22.92 -37.46 -31.14
N VAL A 259 22.80 -36.08 -30.96
CA VAL A 259 22.88 -35.16 -29.69
C VAL A 259 24.27 -34.79 -28.96
N PRO A 260 24.60 -33.84 -27.95
CA PRO A 260 24.01 -32.72 -27.03
C PRO A 260 24.79 -31.33 -26.66
N GLN A 261 24.23 -30.42 -25.74
CA GLN A 261 24.81 -29.50 -24.62
C GLN A 261 25.66 -28.13 -24.81
N GLU A 262 25.95 -27.11 -23.90
CA GLU A 262 25.50 -26.48 -22.57
C GLU A 262 26.25 -25.13 -22.02
N LYS A 263 25.83 -24.45 -20.89
CA LYS A 263 26.54 -23.57 -19.80
C LYS A 263 26.65 -21.97 -19.75
N THR A 264 26.81 -21.30 -18.55
CA THR A 264 26.81 -19.79 -18.20
C THR A 264 27.48 -19.28 -16.82
N ASN A 265 27.65 -17.95 -16.44
CA ASN A 265 28.13 -17.39 -15.08
C ASN A 265 27.99 -15.83 -14.68
N ARG A 266 28.36 -15.33 -13.42
CA ARG A 266 28.08 -13.95 -12.78
C ARG A 266 29.14 -13.34 -11.74
N LYS A 267 28.96 -12.12 -11.12
CA LYS A 267 29.79 -11.42 -10.03
C LYS A 267 29.02 -10.38 -9.09
N GLU A 268 29.64 -9.87 -7.98
CA GLU A 268 29.03 -9.08 -6.85
C GLU A 268 29.72 -7.72 -6.40
N GLY A 269 29.16 -7.01 -5.38
CA GLY A 269 29.59 -5.69 -4.82
C GLY A 269 29.30 -5.42 -3.31
N LEU A 270 29.13 -4.14 -2.89
CA LEU A 270 29.15 -3.65 -1.48
C LEU A 270 27.98 -4.15 -0.57
N GLN A 271 28.14 -4.10 0.77
CA GLN A 271 27.23 -4.75 1.73
C GLN A 271 25.86 -4.05 1.94
N VAL A 272 24.83 -4.89 2.14
CA VAL A 272 23.40 -4.51 2.29
C VAL A 272 22.85 -4.88 3.70
N LYS A 273 23.71 -5.10 4.70
CA LYS A 273 23.32 -5.68 6.00
C LYS A 273 23.32 -4.65 7.13
N ALA A 274 22.26 -4.70 7.95
CA ALA A 274 22.16 -3.93 9.19
C ALA A 274 23.12 -4.48 10.27
N ASP A 275 23.38 -3.68 11.30
CA ASP A 275 24.24 -4.05 12.42
C ASP A 275 23.81 -5.37 13.10
N SER A 276 24.80 -6.16 13.55
CA SER A 276 24.59 -7.48 14.13
C SER A 276 23.68 -7.46 15.36
N SER A 277 23.79 -6.44 16.22
CA SER A 277 22.93 -6.32 17.40
C SER A 277 21.48 -5.99 17.03
N THR A 278 21.26 -5.23 15.95
CA THR A 278 19.93 -4.95 15.42
C THR A 278 19.27 -6.22 14.88
N MET A 279 20.02 -7.04 14.12
CA MET A 279 19.47 -8.27 13.54
C MET A 279 19.16 -9.33 14.61
N GLN A 280 19.97 -9.43 15.68
CA GLN A 280 19.68 -10.29 16.83
C GLN A 280 18.39 -9.87 17.55
N TRP A 281 18.24 -8.58 17.85
CA TRP A 281 17.03 -8.04 18.49
C TRP A 281 15.78 -8.16 17.61
N TYR A 282 15.91 -7.96 16.30
CA TYR A 282 14.84 -8.25 15.33
C TYR A 282 14.40 -9.71 15.39
N GLN A 283 15.35 -10.65 15.38
CA GLN A 283 15.03 -12.08 15.41
C GLN A 283 14.32 -12.46 16.71
N GLN A 284 14.79 -11.99 17.88
CA GLN A 284 14.12 -12.20 19.17
C GLN A 284 12.66 -11.74 19.17
N LEU A 285 12.36 -10.60 18.54
CA LEU A 285 10.99 -10.10 18.39
C LEU A 285 10.14 -10.97 17.46
N GLN A 286 10.69 -11.49 16.35
CA GLN A 286 9.98 -12.42 15.47
C GLN A 286 9.73 -13.76 16.19
N ASP A 287 10.75 -14.34 16.83
CA ASP A 287 10.66 -15.61 17.57
C ASP A 287 9.57 -15.54 18.66
N MET A 288 9.54 -14.45 19.44
CA MET A 288 8.51 -14.21 20.44
C MET A 288 7.10 -14.08 19.82
N CYS A 289 6.99 -13.46 18.64
CA CYS A 289 5.71 -13.31 17.93
C CYS A 289 5.20 -14.64 17.38
N ASP A 290 6.06 -15.48 16.82
CA ASP A 290 5.68 -16.80 16.29
C ASP A 290 5.44 -17.82 17.42
N GLN A 291 6.16 -17.71 18.56
CA GLN A 291 5.80 -18.40 19.80
C GLN A 291 4.41 -17.98 20.30
N CYS A 292 4.12 -16.68 20.31
CA CYS A 292 2.80 -16.16 20.70
C CYS A 292 1.70 -16.65 19.74
N ALA A 293 1.94 -16.63 18.42
CA ALA A 293 1.03 -17.16 17.41
C ALA A 293 0.75 -18.67 17.59
N THR A 294 1.77 -19.43 17.98
CA THR A 294 1.66 -20.86 18.31
C THR A 294 0.86 -21.07 19.60
N SER A 295 1.10 -20.27 20.65
CA SER A 295 0.40 -20.38 21.94
C SER A 295 -1.11 -20.10 21.87
N ILE A 296 -1.58 -19.40 20.84
CA ILE A 296 -2.99 -19.07 20.61
C ILE A 296 -3.63 -19.94 19.51
N ASN A 297 -2.93 -20.98 19.04
CA ASN A 297 -3.34 -21.75 17.86
C ASN A 297 -4.62 -22.57 18.10
N ASP A 298 -4.82 -23.10 19.31
CA ASP A 298 -6.03 -23.87 19.66
C ASP A 298 -7.26 -22.96 19.72
N LEU A 299 -7.16 -21.81 20.40
CA LEU A 299 -8.20 -20.77 20.38
C LEU A 299 -8.48 -20.26 18.95
N ASN A 300 -7.46 -20.23 18.08
CA ASN A 300 -7.63 -19.83 16.69
C ASN A 300 -8.39 -20.87 15.85
N ASN A 301 -8.04 -22.15 15.96
CA ASN A 301 -8.46 -23.21 15.06
C ASN A 301 -9.52 -24.16 15.63
N SER A 302 -9.90 -24.01 16.91
CA SER A 302 -10.91 -24.85 17.56
C SER A 302 -12.21 -24.87 16.75
N LYS A 303 -12.75 -26.08 16.58
CA LYS A 303 -14.01 -26.29 15.85
C LYS A 303 -15.24 -26.01 16.72
N ASP A 304 -15.10 -26.00 18.05
CA ASP A 304 -16.19 -25.77 19.01
C ASP A 304 -16.83 -24.39 18.86
N PHE A 305 -18.16 -24.36 18.84
CA PHE A 305 -18.98 -23.17 18.80
C PHE A 305 -18.78 -22.26 20.03
N LYS A 306 -18.57 -22.81 21.23
CA LYS A 306 -18.33 -22.00 22.44
C LYS A 306 -16.97 -21.29 22.36
N VAL A 307 -15.90 -22.02 22.04
CA VAL A 307 -14.56 -21.44 21.86
C VAL A 307 -14.54 -20.40 20.72
N LYS A 308 -15.16 -20.68 19.57
CA LYS A 308 -15.31 -19.70 18.47
C LYS A 308 -16.05 -18.43 18.90
N LYS A 309 -17.08 -18.54 19.73
CA LYS A 309 -17.82 -17.40 20.26
C LYS A 309 -16.96 -16.56 21.21
N ILE A 310 -16.21 -17.21 22.11
CA ILE A 310 -15.25 -16.53 23.01
C ILE A 310 -14.16 -15.83 22.20
N LYS A 311 -13.56 -16.51 21.20
CA LYS A 311 -12.58 -15.93 20.27
C LYS A 311 -13.12 -14.65 19.61
N MET A 312 -14.34 -14.70 19.05
CA MET A 312 -14.97 -13.56 18.38
C MET A 312 -15.26 -12.42 19.35
N ASP A 313 -15.85 -12.70 20.51
CA ASP A 313 -16.22 -11.67 21.48
C ASP A 313 -14.95 -11.03 22.10
N LEU A 314 -13.88 -11.78 22.38
CA LEU A 314 -12.56 -11.26 22.76
C LEU A 314 -11.95 -10.38 21.66
N GLN A 315 -11.90 -10.86 20.41
CA GLN A 315 -11.32 -10.12 19.30
C GLN A 315 -12.05 -8.79 19.06
N LYS A 316 -13.39 -8.79 19.13
CA LYS A 316 -14.20 -7.57 19.04
C LYS A 316 -13.89 -6.61 20.18
N THR A 317 -13.92 -7.06 21.43
CA THR A 317 -13.64 -6.21 22.60
C THR A 317 -12.22 -5.61 22.57
N ALA A 318 -11.22 -6.34 22.04
CA ALA A 318 -9.86 -5.82 21.88
C ALA A 318 -9.69 -4.84 20.71
N THR A 319 -10.29 -5.12 19.54
CA THR A 319 -9.96 -4.41 18.29
C THR A 319 -10.91 -3.29 17.90
N ILE A 320 -12.15 -3.28 18.41
CA ILE A 320 -13.11 -2.18 18.17
C ILE A 320 -12.65 -0.88 18.84
N PRO A 321 -12.23 -0.83 20.13
CA PRO A 321 -11.82 0.42 20.76
C PRO A 321 -10.66 1.11 20.04
N VAL A 322 -9.68 0.34 19.54
CA VAL A 322 -8.57 0.90 18.73
C VAL A 322 -9.08 1.49 17.40
N GLY A 323 -10.16 0.92 16.84
CA GLY A 323 -10.88 1.47 15.68
C GLY A 323 -11.81 2.64 15.97
N GLN A 324 -11.90 3.10 17.22
CA GLN A 324 -12.66 4.30 17.63
C GLN A 324 -11.74 5.47 18.00
N ILE A 325 -10.41 5.27 17.97
CA ILE A 325 -9.43 6.31 18.28
C ILE A 325 -9.56 7.45 17.28
N SER A 326 -9.74 8.67 17.79
CA SER A 326 -9.94 9.88 17.01
C SER A 326 -9.37 11.11 17.73
N SER A 327 -9.19 12.20 17.01
CA SER A 327 -8.67 13.48 17.51
C SER A 327 -9.75 14.41 18.08
N ILE A 328 -10.95 13.90 18.40
CA ILE A 328 -12.10 14.70 18.84
C ILE A 328 -11.89 15.30 20.24
N ALA A 329 -11.56 14.47 21.23
CA ALA A 329 -11.42 14.89 22.63
C ALA A 329 -10.50 13.95 23.42
N GLY A 330 -9.67 14.50 24.31
CA GLY A 330 -8.78 13.75 25.19
C GLY A 330 -9.54 12.97 26.26
N SER A 331 -10.72 13.43 26.66
CA SER A 331 -11.68 12.69 27.50
C SER A 331 -12.10 11.36 26.86
N HIS A 332 -12.55 11.38 25.60
CA HIS A 332 -12.92 10.18 24.86
C HIS A 332 -11.73 9.25 24.60
N LEU A 333 -10.56 9.82 24.28
CA LEU A 333 -9.33 9.04 24.09
C LEU A 333 -8.91 8.30 25.36
N ARG A 334 -9.13 8.90 26.54
CA ARG A 334 -8.94 8.26 27.84
C ARG A 334 -9.92 7.12 28.07
N GLU A 335 -11.21 7.25 27.72
CA GLU A 335 -12.13 6.12 27.80
C GLU A 335 -11.67 4.92 26.97
N ILE A 336 -11.14 5.15 25.78
CA ILE A 336 -10.63 4.08 24.90
C ILE A 336 -9.42 3.40 25.54
N PHE A 337 -8.46 4.20 26.04
CA PHE A 337 -7.32 3.68 26.79
C PHE A 337 -7.77 2.85 28.00
N ASP A 338 -8.67 3.38 28.82
CA ASP A 338 -9.16 2.70 30.03
C ASP A 338 -9.93 1.41 29.67
N LYS A 339 -10.72 1.37 28.58
CA LYS A 339 -11.38 0.14 28.10
C LYS A 339 -10.37 -0.95 27.71
N ILE A 340 -9.31 -0.59 26.97
CA ILE A 340 -8.26 -1.52 26.53
C ILE A 340 -7.42 -1.99 27.74
N ASN A 341 -6.97 -1.06 28.58
CA ASN A 341 -6.15 -1.34 29.75
C ASN A 341 -6.90 -2.26 30.73
N ASN A 342 -8.17 -1.97 31.04
CA ASN A 342 -8.97 -2.79 31.94
C ASN A 342 -9.20 -4.21 31.40
N LEU A 343 -9.32 -4.41 30.07
CA LEU A 343 -9.39 -5.74 29.44
C LEU A 343 -8.10 -6.54 29.68
N LEU A 344 -6.94 -5.91 29.47
CA LEU A 344 -5.62 -6.53 29.67
C LEU A 344 -5.35 -6.83 31.15
N MET A 345 -5.87 -6.01 32.07
CA MET A 345 -5.89 -6.28 33.52
C MET A 345 -6.88 -7.40 33.96
N GLY A 346 -7.51 -8.13 33.03
CA GLY A 346 -8.41 -9.24 33.35
C GLY A 346 -9.86 -8.86 33.68
N LYS A 347 -10.19 -7.58 33.77
CA LYS A 347 -11.51 -7.11 34.21
C LYS A 347 -12.59 -7.41 33.16
N GLN A 348 -13.85 -7.49 33.60
CA GLN A 348 -14.99 -7.69 32.71
C GLN A 348 -15.36 -6.38 32.03
N ILE A 349 -15.41 -6.38 30.69
CA ILE A 349 -15.72 -5.21 29.86
C ILE A 349 -17.08 -5.42 29.18
N PRO A 350 -18.00 -4.44 29.20
CA PRO A 350 -19.24 -4.49 28.43
C PRO A 350 -18.96 -4.34 26.93
N SER A 351 -19.38 -5.32 26.14
CA SER A 351 -19.17 -5.40 24.69
C SER A 351 -20.40 -6.02 24.02
N ALA A 352 -21.05 -5.24 23.15
CA ALA A 352 -22.29 -5.62 22.44
C ALA A 352 -23.35 -6.30 23.35
N GLY A 353 -23.62 -5.71 24.52
CA GLY A 353 -24.61 -6.20 25.48
C GLY A 353 -24.18 -7.40 26.34
N LYS A 354 -22.90 -7.80 26.32
CA LYS A 354 -22.37 -8.89 27.16
C LYS A 354 -21.12 -8.46 27.93
N LEU A 355 -20.83 -9.14 29.04
CA LEU A 355 -19.56 -8.97 29.76
C LEU A 355 -18.52 -9.97 29.22
N VAL A 356 -17.37 -9.43 28.82
CA VAL A 356 -16.24 -10.18 28.23
C VAL A 356 -14.99 -10.00 29.10
N SER A 357 -14.24 -11.07 29.34
CA SER A 357 -12.94 -11.03 30.05
C SER A 357 -12.01 -12.07 29.45
N ILE A 358 -10.70 -11.75 29.39
CA ILE A 358 -9.65 -12.67 28.94
C ILE A 358 -9.62 -13.98 29.73
N SER A 359 -10.09 -13.99 30.98
CA SER A 359 -10.19 -15.19 31.84
C SER A 359 -11.20 -16.24 31.34
N GLN A 360 -11.98 -15.95 30.29
CA GLN A 360 -12.91 -16.90 29.67
C GLN A 360 -12.20 -18.00 28.87
N HIS A 361 -10.89 -17.90 28.60
CA HIS A 361 -10.09 -18.95 27.97
C HIS A 361 -8.62 -18.84 28.41
N PRO A 362 -7.88 -19.96 28.68
CA PRO A 362 -6.49 -19.88 29.12
C PRO A 362 -5.56 -19.09 28.17
N GLN A 363 -5.74 -19.24 26.86
CA GLN A 363 -4.98 -18.51 25.84
C GLN A 363 -5.53 -17.08 25.57
N GLY A 364 -6.52 -16.63 26.34
CA GLY A 364 -7.25 -15.38 26.09
C GLY A 364 -6.41 -14.12 26.24
N GLN A 365 -5.46 -14.09 27.18
CA GLN A 365 -4.56 -12.95 27.39
C GLN A 365 -3.61 -12.75 26.21
N ASP A 366 -2.90 -13.80 25.80
CA ASP A 366 -1.98 -13.77 24.66
C ASP A 366 -2.70 -13.48 23.34
N PHE A 367 -3.90 -14.04 23.14
CA PHE A 367 -4.73 -13.76 21.98
C PHE A 367 -5.15 -12.28 21.91
N VAL A 368 -5.53 -11.67 23.03
CA VAL A 368 -5.84 -10.24 23.08
C VAL A 368 -4.58 -9.39 22.86
N CYS A 369 -3.44 -9.71 23.47
CA CYS A 369 -2.19 -8.98 23.24
C CYS A 369 -1.77 -9.00 21.76
N TYR A 370 -1.79 -10.18 21.14
CA TYR A 370 -1.49 -10.37 19.71
C TYR A 370 -2.45 -9.57 18.82
N LYS A 371 -3.77 -9.73 19.02
CA LYS A 371 -4.79 -9.06 18.16
C LYS A 371 -4.83 -7.55 18.37
N LEU A 372 -4.48 -7.06 19.56
CA LEU A 372 -4.36 -5.64 19.86
C LEU A 372 -3.14 -5.02 19.17
N ALA A 373 -1.97 -5.66 19.27
CA ALA A 373 -0.75 -5.26 18.58
C ALA A 373 -0.93 -5.26 17.05
N GLU A 374 -1.49 -6.34 16.49
CA GLU A 374 -1.82 -6.44 15.06
C GLU A 374 -2.75 -5.31 14.60
N LYS A 375 -3.77 -4.96 15.41
CA LYS A 375 -4.71 -3.88 15.11
C LYS A 375 -4.07 -2.49 15.19
N PHE A 376 -3.15 -2.22 16.13
CA PHE A 376 -2.40 -0.96 16.15
C PHE A 376 -1.58 -0.77 14.88
N VAL A 377 -0.78 -1.78 14.48
CA VAL A 377 -0.02 -1.72 13.21
C VAL A 377 -0.96 -1.57 12.02
N LYS A 378 -2.11 -2.26 12.02
CA LYS A 378 -3.13 -2.15 10.99
C LYS A 378 -3.76 -0.74 10.89
N GLN A 379 -3.82 0.05 11.96
CA GLN A 379 -4.23 1.47 11.85
C GLN A 379 -3.15 2.35 11.24
N GLY A 380 -1.86 2.09 11.52
CA GLY A 380 -0.77 2.69 10.75
C GLY A 380 -0.88 2.36 9.25
N GLU A 381 -1.26 1.12 8.94
CA GLU A 381 -1.36 0.58 7.59
C GLU A 381 -2.57 1.10 6.76
N GLU A 382 -3.64 1.57 7.40
CA GLU A 382 -4.90 1.96 6.71
C GLU A 382 -5.32 3.40 7.02
N GLU A 383 -5.46 3.74 8.29
CA GLU A 383 -5.96 5.03 8.76
C GLU A 383 -4.89 6.12 8.60
N VAL A 384 -3.71 5.90 9.19
CA VAL A 384 -2.60 6.88 9.15
C VAL A 384 -2.01 7.02 7.73
N ALA A 385 -2.15 6.00 6.89
CA ALA A 385 -1.80 6.03 5.47
C ALA A 385 -2.76 6.91 4.63
N SER A 386 -3.92 7.26 5.17
CA SER A 386 -4.95 8.11 4.54
C SER A 386 -5.07 9.49 5.20
N HIS A 387 -4.89 9.54 6.52
CA HIS A 387 -5.04 10.71 7.39
C HIS A 387 -3.84 10.79 8.33
N HIS A 388 -2.80 11.51 7.93
CA HIS A 388 -1.51 11.56 8.64
C HIS A 388 -1.65 12.03 10.10
N GLU A 389 -2.60 12.93 10.37
CA GLU A 389 -2.92 13.47 11.70
C GLU A 389 -3.45 12.40 12.67
N ALA A 390 -4.01 11.29 12.18
CA ALA A 390 -4.47 10.18 13.03
C ALA A 390 -3.31 9.48 13.76
N ALA A 391 -2.06 9.65 13.31
CA ALA A 391 -0.87 9.09 13.96
C ALA A 391 -0.81 9.41 15.46
N PHE A 392 -1.12 10.65 15.84
CA PHE A 392 -0.90 11.16 17.20
C PHE A 392 -1.86 10.58 18.26
N PRO A 393 -3.21 10.58 18.07
CA PRO A 393 -4.13 9.93 19.02
C PRO A 393 -3.94 8.41 19.08
N ILE A 394 -3.57 7.74 17.97
CA ILE A 394 -3.28 6.30 17.97
C ILE A 394 -1.98 6.01 18.73
N ALA A 395 -0.91 6.78 18.46
CA ALA A 395 0.39 6.62 19.07
C ALA A 395 0.38 6.81 20.59
N VAL A 396 -0.32 7.81 21.11
CA VAL A 396 -0.30 8.09 22.55
C VAL A 396 -1.03 7.01 23.36
N VAL A 397 -2.08 6.40 22.80
CA VAL A 397 -2.75 5.22 23.39
C VAL A 397 -1.84 3.99 23.30
N ALA A 398 -1.21 3.75 22.14
CA ALA A 398 -0.26 2.64 21.97
C ALA A 398 0.92 2.74 22.94
N SER A 399 1.49 3.94 23.12
CA SER A 399 2.55 4.24 24.11
C SER A 399 2.10 3.94 25.54
N GLY A 400 0.93 4.43 25.97
CA GLY A 400 0.42 4.14 27.31
C GLY A 400 0.13 2.66 27.57
N ILE A 401 -0.35 1.94 26.55
CA ILE A 401 -0.58 0.49 26.64
C ILE A 401 0.75 -0.27 26.69
N TRP A 402 1.79 0.20 25.99
CA TRP A 402 3.16 -0.35 26.09
C TRP A 402 3.75 -0.12 27.49
N GLU A 403 3.63 1.09 28.05
CA GLU A 403 4.04 1.41 29.42
C GLU A 403 3.35 0.52 30.47
N SER A 404 2.10 0.13 30.21
CA SER A 404 1.28 -0.68 31.13
C SER A 404 1.45 -2.19 30.91
N HIS A 405 1.70 -2.63 29.67
CA HIS A 405 1.71 -4.03 29.23
C HIS A 405 2.83 -4.26 28.19
N PRO A 406 4.11 -4.38 28.58
CA PRO A 406 5.24 -4.39 27.64
C PRO A 406 5.14 -5.40 26.50
N LYS A 407 4.61 -6.61 26.76
CA LYS A 407 4.36 -7.67 25.76
C LYS A 407 3.52 -7.20 24.56
N VAL A 408 2.60 -6.24 24.74
CA VAL A 408 1.81 -5.67 23.64
C VAL A 408 2.71 -4.80 22.74
N GLY A 409 3.66 -4.08 23.32
CA GLY A 409 4.64 -3.27 22.60
C GLY A 409 5.66 -4.10 21.83
N ASP A 410 6.17 -5.17 22.45
CA ASP A 410 7.09 -6.09 21.78
C ASP A 410 6.40 -6.81 20.60
N LEU A 411 5.13 -7.22 20.76
CA LEU A 411 4.31 -7.76 19.67
C LEU A 411 3.97 -6.69 18.61
N PHE A 412 3.78 -5.43 19.00
CA PHE A 412 3.60 -4.32 18.06
C PHE A 412 4.85 -4.13 17.20
N LEU A 413 6.04 -4.11 17.81
CA LEU A 413 7.30 -4.09 17.07
C LEU A 413 7.44 -5.28 16.14
N ALA A 414 7.16 -6.51 16.62
CA ALA A 414 7.28 -7.70 15.79
C ALA A 414 6.36 -7.65 14.56
N HIS A 415 5.09 -7.26 14.73
CA HIS A 415 4.15 -7.06 13.63
C HIS A 415 4.54 -5.92 12.69
N LEU A 416 5.03 -4.80 13.24
CA LEU A 416 5.50 -3.66 12.46
C LEU A 416 6.69 -4.05 11.60
N HIS A 417 7.72 -4.65 12.21
CA HIS A 417 8.95 -5.07 11.52
C HIS A 417 8.66 -6.10 10.42
N ARG A 418 7.68 -7.00 10.61
CA ARG A 418 7.28 -8.01 9.60
C ARG A 418 6.45 -7.44 8.44
N LYS A 419 5.77 -6.31 8.63
CA LYS A 419 5.02 -5.58 7.57
C LYS A 419 5.82 -4.44 6.93
N CYS A 420 6.83 -3.94 7.63
CA CYS A 420 7.64 -2.78 7.31
C CYS A 420 9.08 -3.03 7.81
N PRO A 421 9.93 -3.74 7.03
CA PRO A 421 11.33 -3.98 7.41
C PRO A 421 12.12 -2.66 7.54
N TYR A 422 11.65 -1.60 6.88
CA TYR A 422 12.14 -0.22 6.95
C TYR A 422 11.96 0.44 8.33
N ALA A 423 11.20 -0.18 9.26
CA ALA A 423 11.16 0.22 10.67
C ALA A 423 12.37 -0.30 11.48
N VAL A 424 13.13 -1.27 10.94
CA VAL A 424 14.35 -1.86 11.53
C VAL A 424 15.64 -1.23 10.98
N PRO A 425 15.54 -0.30 10.01
CA PRO A 425 16.55 -0.11 8.96
C PRO A 425 17.28 -1.38 8.53
N PHE A 426 16.53 -2.35 8.00
CA PHE A 426 17.07 -3.50 7.28
C PHE A 426 16.45 -3.56 5.88
N PHE A 427 17.30 -3.68 4.86
CA PHE A 427 16.89 -3.98 3.49
C PHE A 427 17.13 -5.48 3.22
N PRO A 428 16.08 -6.30 3.09
CA PRO A 428 16.23 -7.69 2.64
C PRO A 428 16.98 -7.75 1.31
N SER A 429 18.16 -8.36 1.29
CA SER A 429 18.87 -8.68 0.05
C SER A 429 18.18 -9.86 -0.65
N TRP A 430 17.90 -9.75 -1.95
CA TRP A 430 17.49 -10.91 -2.74
C TRP A 430 18.56 -12.01 -2.65
N LYS A 431 18.11 -13.26 -2.59
CA LYS A 431 18.97 -14.46 -2.60
C LYS A 431 18.67 -15.23 -3.88
N ASP A 432 19.70 -15.63 -4.62
CA ASP A 432 19.50 -16.46 -5.80
C ASP A 432 18.71 -17.73 -5.44
N GLY A 433 17.65 -18.02 -6.19
CA GLY A 433 16.70 -19.10 -5.93
C GLY A 433 15.39 -18.69 -5.24
N LEU A 434 15.29 -17.51 -4.61
CA LEU A 434 14.01 -17.01 -4.06
C LEU A 434 13.08 -16.53 -5.20
N PRO A 435 11.81 -16.99 -5.24
CA PRO A 435 10.79 -16.45 -6.14
C PRO A 435 10.60 -14.94 -5.95
N MET A 436 10.37 -14.22 -7.06
CA MET A 436 10.20 -12.76 -7.04
C MET A 436 9.06 -12.30 -6.12
N GLU A 437 7.94 -13.02 -6.10
CA GLU A 437 6.84 -12.73 -5.19
C GLU A 437 7.22 -12.88 -3.71
N GLU A 438 8.01 -13.90 -3.37
CA GLU A 438 8.44 -14.14 -1.99
C GLU A 438 9.41 -13.05 -1.54
N TYR A 439 10.31 -12.63 -2.43
CA TYR A 439 11.15 -11.46 -2.23
C TYR A 439 10.33 -10.17 -2.05
N GLN A 440 9.27 -9.96 -2.84
CA GLN A 440 8.36 -8.83 -2.67
C GLN A 440 7.58 -8.88 -1.36
N ARG A 441 7.15 -10.07 -0.90
CA ARG A 441 6.57 -10.27 0.44
C ARG A 441 7.57 -9.92 1.55
N LEU A 442 8.85 -10.29 1.41
CA LEU A 442 9.93 -9.92 2.34
C LEU A 442 10.20 -8.40 2.37
N LEU A 443 10.06 -7.71 1.23
CA LEU A 443 10.10 -6.24 1.14
C LEU A 443 8.82 -5.56 1.69
N GLY A 444 7.82 -6.33 2.13
CA GLY A 444 6.58 -5.85 2.73
C GLY A 444 5.45 -5.52 1.75
N TYR A 445 5.59 -5.83 0.45
CA TYR A 445 4.50 -5.67 -0.54
C TYR A 445 3.37 -6.66 -0.28
N ARG A 446 2.12 -6.24 -0.51
CA ARG A 446 1.00 -7.18 -0.61
C ARG A 446 1.04 -7.85 -1.98
N VAL A 447 1.25 -9.17 -2.00
CA VAL A 447 1.07 -10.00 -3.20
C VAL A 447 -0.27 -10.72 -3.07
N LEU A 448 -1.15 -10.50 -4.04
CA LEU A 448 -2.50 -11.03 -4.13
C LEU A 448 -2.62 -11.96 -5.34
N ASP A 449 -3.70 -12.74 -5.42
CA ASP A 449 -3.94 -13.69 -6.52
C ASP A 449 -4.05 -13.00 -7.90
N ASN A 450 -4.31 -11.69 -7.93
CA ASN A 450 -4.36 -10.86 -9.13
C ASN A 450 -3.08 -10.03 -9.37
N GLY A 451 -2.01 -10.28 -8.61
CA GLY A 451 -0.70 -9.65 -8.76
C GLY A 451 -0.21 -8.86 -7.55
N VAL A 452 0.84 -8.06 -7.77
CA VAL A 452 1.53 -7.29 -6.73
C VAL A 452 0.91 -5.91 -6.56
N GLU A 453 0.82 -5.44 -5.31
CA GLU A 453 0.41 -4.09 -4.95
C GLU A 453 1.23 -3.00 -5.68
N GLN A 454 0.54 -2.00 -6.20
CA GLN A 454 1.17 -0.87 -6.91
C GLN A 454 2.02 -0.01 -5.97
N GLN A 455 3.14 0.51 -6.50
CA GLN A 455 4.14 1.27 -5.76
C GLN A 455 3.56 2.42 -4.93
N ASP A 456 2.64 3.21 -5.48
CA ASP A 456 2.00 4.33 -4.76
C ASP A 456 1.18 3.87 -3.54
N ASN A 457 0.54 2.70 -3.61
CA ASN A 457 -0.27 2.16 -2.53
C ASN A 457 0.64 1.53 -1.46
N PHE A 458 1.66 0.79 -1.88
CA PHE A 458 2.73 0.32 -1.01
C PHE A 458 3.40 1.49 -0.26
N LEU A 459 3.86 2.54 -0.95
CA LEU A 459 4.52 3.69 -0.33
C LEU A 459 3.63 4.42 0.67
N LYS A 460 2.34 4.68 0.37
CA LYS A 460 1.39 5.25 1.36
C LYS A 460 1.25 4.36 2.58
N ARG A 461 1.16 3.04 2.37
CA ARG A 461 0.97 2.04 3.43
C ARG A 461 2.18 1.90 4.34
N ILE A 462 3.40 1.93 3.79
CA ILE A 462 4.65 1.99 4.55
C ILE A 462 4.79 3.36 5.26
N SER A 463 4.47 4.47 4.57
CA SER A 463 4.47 5.83 5.12
C SER A 463 3.60 5.94 6.38
N GLY A 464 2.34 5.49 6.32
CA GLY A 464 1.43 5.50 7.48
C GLY A 464 1.95 4.71 8.69
N MET A 465 2.55 3.54 8.44
CA MET A 465 3.19 2.73 9.49
C MET A 465 4.42 3.42 10.10
N VAL A 466 5.27 4.06 9.28
CA VAL A 466 6.45 4.81 9.77
C VAL A 466 6.06 6.11 10.49
N ARG A 467 5.02 6.80 10.05
CA ARG A 467 4.42 7.96 10.74
C ARG A 467 3.88 7.58 12.11
N LEU A 468 3.15 6.47 12.22
CA LEU A 468 2.69 5.95 13.51
C LEU A 468 3.86 5.57 14.42
N TYR A 469 4.89 4.90 13.88
CA TYR A 469 6.09 4.50 14.63
C TYR A 469 6.87 5.70 15.19
N ALA A 470 7.09 6.72 14.36
CA ALA A 470 7.71 7.98 14.77
C ALA A 470 6.89 8.73 15.84
N ALA A 471 5.55 8.70 15.74
CA ALA A 471 4.66 9.30 16.72
C ALA A 471 4.67 8.53 18.06
N ILE A 472 4.86 7.21 18.06
CA ILE A 472 5.00 6.40 19.29
C ILE A 472 6.32 6.73 20.02
N MET A 473 7.42 6.97 19.30
CA MET A 473 8.69 7.39 19.93
C MET A 473 8.64 8.81 20.53
N LEU A 474 7.68 9.61 20.08
CA LEU A 474 7.49 11.02 20.40
C LEU A 474 6.54 11.23 21.58
N LEU A 475 5.41 10.51 21.60
CA LEU A 475 4.29 10.77 22.50
C LEU A 475 4.26 9.80 23.68
N ARG A 476 4.07 10.36 24.87
CA ARG A 476 3.89 9.64 26.13
C ARG A 476 2.46 9.81 26.66
N TRP A 477 1.90 8.77 27.28
CA TRP A 477 0.59 8.84 27.92
C TRP A 477 0.59 9.83 29.12
N PRO A 478 -0.22 10.89 29.09
CA PRO A 478 -0.09 11.99 30.08
C PRO A 478 -0.62 11.64 31.47
N TYR A 479 -1.38 10.55 31.62
CA TYR A 479 -1.95 10.07 32.88
C TYR A 479 -1.16 8.90 33.51
N GLY A 480 -0.02 8.52 32.91
CA GLY A 480 0.86 7.44 33.42
C GLY A 480 1.77 7.87 34.57
N SER A 481 2.55 6.91 35.11
CA SER A 481 3.57 7.22 36.13
C SER A 481 4.75 7.95 35.51
N LYS A 482 4.94 9.21 35.91
CA LYS A 482 6.02 10.09 35.39
C LYS A 482 7.44 9.58 35.66
N GLN A 483 7.61 8.64 36.60
CA GLN A 483 8.93 8.13 37.03
C GLN A 483 9.52 7.06 36.09
N ALA A 484 8.70 6.32 35.35
CA ALA A 484 9.22 5.34 34.39
C ALA A 484 9.87 6.05 33.19
N GLU A 485 10.85 5.43 32.54
CA GLU A 485 11.30 5.87 31.20
C GLU A 485 10.28 5.47 30.12
N HIS A 486 10.31 6.14 28.97
CA HIS A 486 9.43 5.79 27.84
C HIS A 486 9.98 4.54 27.12
N PRO A 487 9.21 3.44 27.00
CA PRO A 487 9.74 2.13 26.63
C PRO A 487 10.42 2.10 25.26
N HIS A 488 9.92 2.89 24.30
CA HIS A 488 10.47 3.00 22.95
C HIS A 488 10.76 4.45 22.55
N GLY A 489 11.44 5.21 23.40
CA GLY A 489 11.58 6.67 23.27
C GLY A 489 12.51 7.18 22.14
N LEU A 490 12.71 8.51 22.12
CA LEU A 490 13.52 9.23 21.12
C LEU A 490 15.00 8.77 20.96
N ASN A 491 15.50 7.89 21.82
CA ASN A 491 16.77 7.17 21.61
C ASN A 491 16.67 6.16 20.46
N TYR A 492 15.54 5.45 20.34
CA TYR A 492 15.26 4.59 19.20
C TYR A 492 15.00 5.42 17.92
N ALA A 493 14.43 6.62 18.05
CA ALA A 493 14.27 7.54 16.90
C ALA A 493 15.62 8.01 16.33
N TRP A 494 16.58 8.34 17.20
CA TRP A 494 17.95 8.64 16.81
C TRP A 494 18.64 7.43 16.17
N ARG A 495 18.49 6.24 16.76
CA ARG A 495 19.02 4.98 16.21
C ARG A 495 18.47 4.70 14.81
N TRP A 496 17.16 4.80 14.61
CA TRP A 496 16.50 4.60 13.31
C TRP A 496 17.09 5.52 12.25
N LEU A 497 17.16 6.83 12.53
CA LEU A 497 17.65 7.82 11.57
C LEU A 497 19.14 7.61 11.26
N ALA A 498 19.98 7.33 12.25
CA ALA A 498 21.39 7.00 12.04
C ALA A 498 21.58 5.72 11.20
N GLN A 499 20.78 4.68 11.46
CA GLN A 499 20.88 3.42 10.72
C GLN A 499 20.36 3.54 9.28
N MET A 500 19.29 4.30 9.03
CA MET A 500 18.81 4.61 7.68
C MET A 500 19.87 5.34 6.82
N LEU A 501 20.66 6.24 7.42
CA LEU A 501 21.68 7.03 6.69
C LEU A 501 23.02 6.31 6.52
N ASN A 502 23.27 5.24 7.29
CA ASN A 502 24.47 4.43 7.18
C ASN A 502 24.37 3.32 6.11
N MET A 503 23.18 3.08 5.53
CA MET A 503 22.97 2.16 4.42
C MET A 503 23.07 2.89 3.06
N GLU A 504 22.91 2.16 1.95
CA GLU A 504 22.64 2.74 0.63
C GLU A 504 21.13 2.99 0.46
N PRO A 505 20.68 4.16 -0.02
CA PRO A 505 19.27 4.44 -0.18
C PRO A 505 18.61 3.54 -1.24
N LEU A 506 17.37 3.13 -0.98
CA LEU A 506 16.44 2.63 -1.98
C LEU A 506 15.58 3.80 -2.51
N ALA A 507 15.82 4.22 -3.76
CA ALA A 507 15.06 5.18 -4.59
C ALA A 507 13.94 6.01 -3.88
N ASP A 508 12.68 5.77 -4.27
CA ASP A 508 11.49 6.49 -3.78
C ASP A 508 11.14 6.17 -2.32
N ILE A 509 11.44 4.95 -1.86
CA ILE A 509 11.24 4.50 -0.48
C ILE A 509 12.00 5.40 0.49
N THR A 510 13.33 5.49 0.37
CA THR A 510 14.19 6.12 1.39
C THR A 510 13.93 7.63 1.47
N ALA A 511 13.74 8.30 0.34
CA ALA A 511 13.38 9.71 0.31
C ALA A 511 12.00 9.97 0.94
N THR A 512 11.01 9.09 0.70
CA THR A 512 9.67 9.21 1.31
C THR A 512 9.74 8.99 2.83
N LEU A 513 10.34 7.89 3.29
CA LEU A 513 10.36 7.56 4.71
C LEU A 513 11.21 8.52 5.55
N LEU A 514 12.33 9.05 5.02
CA LEU A 514 13.08 10.12 5.68
C LEU A 514 12.24 11.40 5.85
N PHE A 515 11.48 11.79 4.83
CA PHE A 515 10.58 12.95 4.92
C PHE A 515 9.49 12.71 5.96
N ASP A 516 8.78 11.59 5.88
CA ASP A 516 7.66 11.26 6.76
C ASP A 516 8.08 11.15 8.24
N PHE A 517 9.25 10.55 8.50
CA PHE A 517 9.79 10.39 9.84
C PHE A 517 10.24 11.73 10.45
N LEU A 518 10.91 12.58 9.65
CA LEU A 518 11.38 13.90 10.08
C LEU A 518 10.24 14.91 10.24
N GLU A 519 9.19 14.84 9.43
CA GLU A 519 7.98 15.66 9.62
C GLU A 519 7.30 15.34 10.96
N VAL A 520 7.23 14.06 11.35
CA VAL A 520 6.57 13.64 12.59
C VAL A 520 7.43 13.89 13.84
N CYS A 521 8.68 13.42 13.89
CA CYS A 521 9.49 13.46 15.13
C CYS A 521 10.66 14.46 15.10
N GLY A 522 10.95 15.10 13.96
CA GLY A 522 12.13 15.95 13.79
C GLY A 522 12.19 17.14 14.76
N ASN A 523 11.06 17.78 15.07
CA ASN A 523 11.00 18.85 16.08
C ASN A 523 11.46 18.39 17.47
N ALA A 524 11.16 17.15 17.87
CA ALA A 524 11.56 16.61 19.16
C ALA A 524 13.00 16.06 19.17
N LEU A 525 13.45 15.45 18.06
CA LEU A 525 14.86 15.11 17.86
C LEU A 525 15.75 16.36 17.91
N MET A 526 15.33 17.44 17.26
CA MET A 526 16.01 18.74 17.32
C MET A 526 16.07 19.29 18.74
N LYS A 527 14.95 19.28 19.49
CA LYS A 527 14.92 19.74 20.89
C LYS A 527 15.79 18.90 21.82
N LYS A 528 15.84 17.57 21.63
CA LYS A 528 16.60 16.64 22.50
C LYS A 528 18.10 16.59 22.18
N TYR A 529 18.48 16.61 20.90
CA TYR A 529 19.87 16.37 20.45
C TYR A 529 20.54 17.59 19.80
N GLN A 530 19.80 18.69 19.60
CA GLN A 530 20.30 20.02 19.24
C GLN A 530 21.32 19.99 18.09
N ASN A 531 22.56 20.42 18.35
CA ASN A 531 23.62 20.51 17.35
C ASN A 531 23.99 19.16 16.71
N GLN A 532 23.83 18.03 17.43
CA GLN A 532 24.09 16.71 16.83
C GLN A 532 23.04 16.35 15.79
N PHE A 533 21.77 16.71 16.04
CA PHE A 533 20.70 16.53 15.06
C PHE A 533 20.87 17.49 13.86
N TRP A 534 21.25 18.74 14.07
CA TRP A 534 21.55 19.65 12.95
C TRP A 534 22.73 19.16 12.08
N LYS A 535 23.78 18.56 12.68
CA LYS A 535 24.82 17.86 11.90
C LYS A 535 24.26 16.73 11.04
N MET A 536 23.31 15.96 11.56
CA MET A 536 22.65 14.88 10.81
C MET A 536 21.77 15.43 9.68
N ILE A 537 21.05 16.54 9.88
CA ILE A 537 20.31 17.23 8.80
C ILE A 537 21.25 17.76 7.71
N LEU A 538 22.43 18.29 8.09
CA LEU A 538 23.44 18.73 7.13
C LEU A 538 24.05 17.56 6.34
N LEU A 539 24.32 16.43 6.99
CA LEU A 539 24.76 15.18 6.33
C LEU A 539 23.72 14.70 5.30
N ILE A 540 22.42 14.75 5.63
CA ILE A 540 21.36 14.42 4.67
C ILE A 540 21.41 15.36 3.46
N LYS A 541 21.54 16.66 3.71
CA LYS A 541 21.53 17.68 2.65
C LYS A 541 22.75 17.59 1.73
N ASN A 542 23.95 17.48 2.30
CA ASN A 542 25.20 17.69 1.58
C ASN A 542 25.70 16.39 0.93
N ASP A 543 25.56 15.26 1.62
CA ASP A 543 26.22 14.00 1.25
C ASP A 543 25.19 12.94 0.82
N TYR A 544 24.08 12.81 1.57
CA TYR A 544 23.11 11.72 1.35
C TYR A 544 22.17 11.96 0.16
N PHE A 545 21.82 13.22 -0.17
CA PHE A 545 20.99 13.50 -1.35
C PHE A 545 21.63 13.00 -2.65
N CYS A 546 22.95 13.15 -2.84
CA CYS A 546 23.61 12.69 -4.05
C CYS A 546 23.54 11.16 -4.20
N ARG A 547 23.54 10.41 -3.09
CA ARG A 547 23.32 8.95 -3.09
C ARG A 547 21.88 8.60 -3.45
N ILE A 548 20.89 9.31 -2.89
CA ILE A 548 19.46 9.16 -3.25
C ILE A 548 19.26 9.46 -4.74
N GLU A 549 19.85 10.54 -5.25
CA GLU A 549 19.69 10.96 -6.64
C GLU A 549 20.36 9.99 -7.62
N ALA A 550 21.49 9.37 -7.26
CA ALA A 550 22.14 8.33 -8.06
C ALA A 550 21.32 7.03 -8.22
N VAL A 551 20.43 6.72 -7.28
CA VAL A 551 19.57 5.52 -7.33
C VAL A 551 18.12 5.81 -7.80
N THR A 552 17.73 7.08 -7.95
CA THR A 552 16.33 7.45 -8.23
C THR A 552 16.11 7.68 -9.72
N GLY A 553 15.23 6.87 -10.33
CA GLY A 553 14.85 7.04 -11.73
C GLY A 553 14.09 8.35 -11.99
N THR A 554 14.13 8.82 -13.25
CA THR A 554 13.53 10.10 -13.67
C THR A 554 12.02 10.21 -13.42
N GLY A 555 11.30 9.10 -13.25
CA GLY A 555 9.89 9.08 -12.86
C GLY A 555 9.61 9.16 -11.35
N GLN A 556 10.62 8.99 -10.48
CA GLN A 556 10.46 8.82 -9.01
C GLN A 556 10.92 10.05 -8.19
N VAL A 557 11.43 11.09 -8.85
CA VAL A 557 12.08 12.27 -8.23
C VAL A 557 11.15 13.05 -7.27
N GLY A 558 9.83 12.89 -7.36
CA GLY A 558 8.84 13.54 -6.50
C GLY A 558 8.92 13.20 -5.00
N ALA A 559 9.60 12.12 -4.61
CA ALA A 559 9.95 11.87 -3.21
C ALA A 559 11.14 12.73 -2.75
N VAL A 560 12.18 12.79 -3.57
CA VAL A 560 13.42 13.55 -3.32
C VAL A 560 13.13 15.05 -3.21
N ILE A 561 12.29 15.59 -4.11
CA ILE A 561 11.89 17.00 -4.11
C ILE A 561 11.17 17.40 -2.81
N ARG A 562 10.26 16.55 -2.29
CA ARG A 562 9.56 16.81 -1.02
C ARG A 562 10.53 16.87 0.17
N LEU A 563 11.44 15.89 0.26
CA LEU A 563 12.46 15.88 1.30
C LEU A 563 13.39 17.10 1.18
N ARG A 564 13.82 17.46 -0.03
CA ARG A 564 14.67 18.63 -0.32
C ARG A 564 14.02 19.94 0.13
N GLN A 565 12.79 20.20 -0.32
CA GLN A 565 12.03 21.41 0.04
C GLN A 565 11.78 21.52 1.56
N PHE A 566 11.47 20.39 2.22
CA PHE A 566 11.30 20.35 3.67
C PHE A 566 12.58 20.70 4.42
N LEU A 567 13.72 20.08 4.07
CA LEU A 567 15.00 20.35 4.72
C LEU A 567 15.54 21.75 4.44
N GLU A 568 15.39 22.26 3.21
CA GLU A 568 15.78 23.62 2.84
C GLU A 568 14.97 24.67 3.62
N LYS A 569 13.65 24.46 3.79
CA LYS A 569 12.82 25.30 4.66
C LYS A 569 13.29 25.26 6.12
N CYS A 570 13.49 24.06 6.68
CA CYS A 570 13.92 23.91 8.07
C CYS A 570 15.29 24.56 8.34
N LEU A 571 16.27 24.34 7.45
CA LEU A 571 17.60 24.96 7.55
C LEU A 571 17.57 26.48 7.39
N LYS A 572 16.70 27.02 6.52
CA LYS A 572 16.50 28.47 6.39
C LYS A 572 15.85 29.10 7.64
N GLN A 573 14.93 28.38 8.28
CA GLN A 573 14.24 28.84 9.49
C GLN A 573 15.01 28.55 10.79
N LYS A 574 16.02 27.65 10.75
CA LYS A 574 16.74 27.10 11.92
C LYS A 574 15.83 26.44 12.97
N ASP A 575 14.69 25.92 12.52
CA ASP A 575 13.69 25.19 13.30
C ASP A 575 13.10 24.08 12.43
N ILE A 576 12.54 23.04 13.05
CA ILE A 576 11.67 22.07 12.38
C ILE A 576 10.25 22.30 12.91
N PRO A 577 9.24 22.55 12.07
CA PRO A 577 7.87 22.81 12.54
C PRO A 577 7.33 21.64 13.38
N LEU A 578 6.49 21.95 14.36
CA LEU A 578 5.69 20.95 15.05
C LEU A 578 4.76 20.25 14.03
N PRO A 579 4.61 18.91 14.06
CA PRO A 579 3.75 18.21 13.10
C PRO A 579 2.29 18.66 13.19
N LYS A 580 1.61 18.67 12.04
CA LYS A 580 0.16 18.83 11.96
C LYS A 580 -0.53 17.67 12.69
N GLY A 581 -1.56 17.98 13.47
CA GLY A 581 -2.28 16.99 14.28
C GLY A 581 -1.68 16.69 15.66
N TYR A 582 -0.61 17.37 16.07
CA TYR A 582 -0.04 17.20 17.41
C TYR A 582 -1.04 17.51 18.54
N LEU A 583 -1.06 16.69 19.59
CA LEU A 583 -2.05 16.78 20.68
C LEU A 583 -1.71 17.90 21.69
N HIS A 584 -2.12 19.12 21.36
CA HIS A 584 -1.91 20.31 22.20
C HIS A 584 -2.63 20.24 23.57
N PRO A 585 -2.19 21.01 24.59
CA PRO A 585 -2.84 21.06 25.91
C PRO A 585 -4.30 21.53 25.95
N ALA A 586 -4.89 21.94 24.83
CA ALA A 586 -6.34 22.16 24.72
C ALA A 586 -7.11 20.83 24.57
N PHE A 587 -6.63 19.92 23.71
CA PHE A 587 -7.23 18.60 23.48
C PHE A 587 -7.31 17.74 24.75
N TRP A 588 -6.33 17.86 25.65
CA TRP A 588 -6.33 17.15 26.93
C TRP A 588 -7.26 17.76 28.01
N ARG A 589 -7.97 18.86 27.68
CA ARG A 589 -8.96 19.52 28.56
C ARG A 589 -10.39 19.47 28.01
N SER A 590 -10.58 18.86 26.84
CA SER A 590 -11.87 18.51 26.22
C SER A 590 -12.18 17.03 26.38
#